data_AF-A0A2R6ESB0-F1
#
_entry.id   AF-A0A2R6ESB0-F1
#
_cell.length_a   1.000
_cell.length_b   1.000
_cell.length_c   1.000
_cell.angle_alpha   90.00
_cell.angle_beta   90.00
_cell.angle_gamma   90.00
#
_symmetry.space_group_name_H-M   'P 1'
#
loop_
_entity.id
_entity.type
_entity.pdbx_description
1 polymer ?
#
loop_
_entity_poly.entity_id
_entity_poly.type
_entity_poly.pdbx_seq_one_letter_code
_entity_poly.pdbx_strand_id
1 'polypeptide(L)'
;MREVPRHVFLEDERGAYADRPFERFGTRVLAPSTAARLLEALDPGPDDSVLVVGAGVGYTAAVLAEIVGSRNVQAIDITRRLVYEARENLAEAGYPEVLVDCRDGANGFPEYAPYDRILLEAAAVNPPRALVDQLADGGRLIMPLGAREQSITRIDPDGEVEPLGGCAFGPMLVEGEQADTVERNRTRREDREFAERDARRRRGWELDWIDWD
;
A
#
# COMPACT_ATOMS: atom_id res chain seq x y z
N MET A 1 -4.08 7.97 14.45
CA MET A 1 -3.20 7.01 15.19
C MET A 1 -3.82 6.44 16.46
N ARG A 2 -4.37 7.23 17.39
CA ARG A 2 -4.99 6.68 18.62
C ARG A 2 -6.18 5.74 18.35
N GLU A 3 -6.94 6.03 17.30
CA GLU A 3 -8.09 5.22 16.88
C GLU A 3 -7.70 3.83 16.32
N VAL A 4 -6.50 3.71 15.73
CA VAL A 4 -6.05 2.44 15.16
C VAL A 4 -5.57 1.51 16.28
N PRO A 5 -6.13 0.28 16.41
CA PRO A 5 -5.72 -0.68 17.42
C PRO A 5 -4.38 -1.33 17.03
N ARG A 6 -3.27 -0.61 17.26
CA ARG A 6 -1.91 -1.02 16.87
C ARG A 6 -1.52 -2.44 17.29
N HIS A 7 -2.05 -2.93 18.41
CA HIS A 7 -1.79 -4.29 18.91
C HIS A 7 -2.25 -5.38 17.93
N VAL A 8 -3.27 -5.14 17.09
CA VAL A 8 -3.72 -6.09 16.05
C VAL A 8 -2.62 -6.36 15.01
N PHE A 9 -1.71 -5.40 14.81
CA PHE A 9 -0.63 -5.50 13.82
C PHE A 9 0.65 -6.14 14.39
N LEU A 10 0.62 -6.58 15.66
CA LEU A 10 1.79 -7.00 16.42
C LEU A 10 1.52 -8.31 17.15
N GLU A 11 2.56 -9.11 17.40
CA GLU A 11 2.43 -10.31 18.26
C GLU A 11 2.49 -9.97 19.76
N ASP A 12 3.17 -8.88 20.13
CA ASP A 12 3.35 -8.44 21.52
C ASP A 12 2.37 -7.30 21.88
N GLU A 13 1.23 -7.65 22.45
CA GLU A 13 0.23 -6.69 22.92
C GLU A 13 0.76 -5.74 24.00
N ARG A 14 1.65 -6.22 24.90
CA ARG A 14 2.12 -5.43 26.05
C ARG A 14 3.03 -4.29 25.63
N GLY A 15 3.83 -4.52 24.59
CA GLY A 15 4.73 -3.53 24.01
C GLY A 15 4.10 -2.71 22.88
N ALA A 16 2.86 -3.00 22.48
CA ALA A 16 2.29 -2.50 21.22
C ALA A 16 2.29 -0.97 21.09
N TYR A 17 2.13 -0.26 22.21
CA TYR A 17 2.04 1.20 22.25
C TYR A 17 3.34 1.90 22.65
N ALA A 18 4.43 1.15 22.85
CA ALA A 18 5.74 1.74 23.05
C ALA A 18 6.26 2.36 21.75
N ASP A 19 7.01 3.46 21.86
CA ASP A 19 7.61 4.12 20.70
C ASP A 19 8.84 3.37 20.16
N ARG A 20 8.60 2.17 19.61
CA ARG A 20 9.64 1.31 19.05
C ARG A 20 9.13 0.53 17.84
N PRO A 21 10.00 0.19 16.88
CA PRO A 21 9.63 -0.69 15.79
C PRO A 21 9.53 -2.14 16.28
N PHE A 22 8.84 -2.97 15.49
CA PHE A 22 8.79 -4.42 15.67
C PHE A 22 9.08 -5.10 14.34
N GLU A 23 9.63 -6.31 14.37
CA GLU A 23 9.77 -7.14 13.18
C GLU A 23 8.69 -8.21 13.18
N ARG A 24 8.04 -8.43 12.03
CA ARG A 24 7.02 -9.45 11.81
C ARG A 24 7.15 -9.96 10.38
N PHE A 25 7.28 -11.27 10.20
CA PHE A 25 7.43 -11.92 8.88
C PHE A 25 8.48 -11.29 7.95
N GLY A 26 9.60 -10.86 8.50
CA GLY A 26 10.69 -10.25 7.71
C GLY A 26 10.43 -8.80 7.28
N THR A 27 9.30 -8.19 7.67
CA THR A 27 9.06 -6.75 7.53
C THR A 27 9.09 -6.03 8.88
N ARG A 28 9.22 -4.71 8.84
CA ARG A 28 9.25 -3.84 10.01
C ARG A 28 7.91 -3.13 10.19
N VAL A 29 7.27 -3.31 11.34
CA VAL A 29 6.19 -2.44 11.79
C VAL A 29 6.82 -1.18 12.39
N LEU A 30 6.55 -0.02 11.79
CA LEU A 30 7.18 1.24 12.17
C LEU A 30 6.87 1.64 13.62
N ALA A 31 7.83 2.30 14.29
CA ALA A 31 7.55 2.99 15.55
C ALA A 31 6.47 4.08 15.31
N PRO A 32 5.57 4.33 16.27
CA PRO A 32 4.59 5.41 16.19
C PRO A 32 5.19 6.75 15.75
N SER A 33 6.33 7.17 16.33
CA SER A 33 7.00 8.42 15.95
C SER A 33 7.52 8.42 14.51
N THR A 34 7.98 7.27 14.00
CA THR A 34 8.46 7.14 12.61
C THR A 34 7.29 7.24 11.63
N ALA A 35 6.21 6.50 11.89
CA ALA A 35 5.01 6.58 11.06
C ALA A 35 4.37 7.98 11.13
N ALA A 36 4.36 8.64 12.30
CA ALA A 36 3.90 10.02 12.42
C ALA A 36 4.71 10.99 11.53
N ARG A 37 6.05 10.89 11.54
CA ARG A 37 6.92 11.72 10.67
C ARG A 37 6.64 11.52 9.17
N LEU A 38 6.39 10.28 8.74
CA LEU A 38 6.02 9.99 7.36
C LEU A 38 4.66 10.60 7.01
N LEU A 39 3.67 10.45 7.88
CA LEU A 39 2.31 10.97 7.67
C LEU A 39 2.27 12.51 7.70
N GLU A 40 3.05 13.15 8.57
CA GLU A 40 3.21 14.61 8.60
C GLU A 40 3.82 15.13 7.30
N ALA A 41 4.84 14.45 6.77
CA ALA A 41 5.41 14.79 5.47
C ALA A 41 4.41 14.56 4.32
N LEU A 42 3.63 13.48 4.41
CA LEU A 42 2.64 13.09 3.41
C LEU A 42 1.46 14.05 3.38
N ASP A 43 1.11 14.66 4.52
CA ASP A 43 0.01 15.63 4.63
C ASP A 43 -1.30 15.13 3.98
N PRO A 44 -1.81 13.94 4.38
CA PRO A 44 -3.05 13.40 3.84
C PRO A 44 -4.27 14.16 4.40
N GLY A 45 -5.18 14.53 3.50
CA GLY A 45 -6.47 15.15 3.82
C GLY A 45 -7.64 14.19 3.66
N PRO A 46 -8.83 14.55 4.18
CA PRO A 46 -10.06 13.81 3.89
C PRO A 46 -10.27 13.65 2.39
N ASP A 47 -10.73 12.47 1.97
CA ASP A 47 -11.03 12.11 0.59
C ASP A 47 -9.83 12.00 -0.39
N ASP A 48 -8.58 12.21 0.07
CA ASP A 48 -7.39 11.95 -0.74
C ASP A 48 -7.31 10.47 -1.16
N SER A 49 -7.03 10.20 -2.44
CA SER A 49 -6.64 8.88 -2.94
C SER A 49 -5.18 8.58 -2.59
N VAL A 50 -4.93 7.47 -1.88
CA VAL A 50 -3.62 7.16 -1.31
C VAL A 50 -3.12 5.78 -1.74
N LEU A 51 -1.87 5.73 -2.22
CA LEU A 51 -1.12 4.48 -2.40
C LEU A 51 -0.07 4.29 -1.31
N VAL A 52 -0.07 3.15 -0.64
CA VAL A 52 1.01 2.69 0.25
C VAL A 52 1.82 1.60 -0.45
N VAL A 53 3.11 1.84 -0.65
CA VAL A 53 4.05 0.87 -1.23
C VAL A 53 4.92 0.29 -0.11
N GLY A 54 4.91 -1.04 0.03
CA GLY A 54 5.46 -1.72 1.20
C GLY A 54 4.43 -1.80 2.32
N ALA A 55 3.24 -2.34 2.02
CA ALA A 55 2.12 -2.43 2.97
C ALA A 55 2.50 -3.16 4.28
N GLY A 56 3.48 -4.06 4.23
CA GLY A 56 3.94 -4.83 5.36
C GLY A 56 2.78 -5.59 6.00
N VAL A 57 2.54 -5.36 7.28
CA VAL A 57 1.41 -5.98 8.01
C VAL A 57 0.16 -5.11 8.04
N GLY A 58 0.16 -3.95 7.37
CA GLY A 58 -1.02 -3.09 7.18
C GLY A 58 -1.18 -1.91 8.16
N TYR A 59 -0.27 -1.72 9.13
CA TYR A 59 -0.44 -0.69 10.17
C TYR A 59 -0.56 0.73 9.61
N THR A 60 0.35 1.17 8.74
CA THR A 60 0.30 2.53 8.20
C THR A 60 -0.92 2.73 7.28
N ALA A 61 -1.29 1.70 6.51
CA ALA A 61 -2.50 1.74 5.69
C ALA A 61 -3.77 1.92 6.55
N ALA A 62 -3.85 1.28 7.72
CA ALA A 62 -4.92 1.50 8.68
C ALA A 62 -4.96 2.94 9.22
N VAL A 63 -3.79 3.52 9.52
CA VAL A 63 -3.70 4.92 9.97
C VAL A 63 -4.13 5.89 8.88
N LEU A 64 -3.79 5.62 7.62
CA LEU A 64 -4.25 6.43 6.49
C LEU A 64 -5.76 6.27 6.28
N ALA A 65 -6.29 5.06 6.41
CA ALA A 65 -7.71 4.77 6.26
C ALA A 65 -8.59 5.55 7.27
N GLU A 66 -8.07 5.82 8.47
CA GLU A 66 -8.71 6.70 9.45
C GLU A 66 -8.76 8.18 9.02
N ILE A 67 -7.79 8.63 8.21
CA ILE A 67 -7.69 10.04 7.81
C ILE A 67 -8.48 10.29 6.53
N VAL A 68 -8.26 9.45 5.52
CA VAL A 68 -8.76 9.68 4.15
C VAL A 68 -10.03 8.87 3.83
N GLY A 69 -10.38 7.90 4.69
CA GLY A 69 -11.45 6.92 4.45
C GLY A 69 -10.92 5.63 3.81
N SER A 70 -11.36 4.46 4.32
CA SER A 70 -10.77 3.16 3.97
C SER A 70 -10.81 2.82 2.47
N ARG A 71 -11.84 3.26 1.74
CA ARG A 71 -11.97 3.00 0.30
C ARG A 71 -10.97 3.79 -0.55
N ASN A 72 -10.42 4.86 0.00
CA ASN A 72 -9.46 5.73 -0.68
C ASN A 72 -8.01 5.27 -0.44
N VAL A 73 -7.79 4.16 0.28
CA VAL A 73 -6.46 3.59 0.50
C VAL A 73 -6.28 2.33 -0.34
N GLN A 74 -5.28 2.38 -1.22
CA GLN A 74 -4.69 1.23 -1.87
C GLN A 74 -3.32 0.96 -1.26
N ALA A 75 -2.97 -0.29 -1.09
CA ALA A 75 -1.68 -0.70 -0.58
C ALA A 75 -1.14 -1.87 -1.41
N ILE A 76 0.16 -1.89 -1.61
CA ILE A 76 0.84 -2.97 -2.30
C ILE A 76 2.03 -3.44 -1.47
N ASP A 77 2.23 -4.75 -1.45
CA ASP A 77 3.46 -5.36 -0.97
C ASP A 77 3.92 -6.37 -2.00
N ILE A 78 5.23 -6.57 -2.05
CA ILE A 78 5.82 -7.48 -3.00
C ILE A 78 5.64 -8.94 -2.54
N THR A 79 5.61 -9.17 -1.22
CA THR A 79 5.54 -10.50 -0.61
C THR A 79 4.08 -10.94 -0.45
N ARG A 80 3.72 -12.10 -0.98
CA ARG A 80 2.32 -12.57 -0.93
C ARG A 80 1.84 -12.86 0.49
N ARG A 81 2.72 -13.37 1.35
CA ARG A 81 2.43 -13.60 2.77
C ARG A 81 2.07 -12.29 3.48
N LEU A 82 2.80 -11.21 3.23
CA LEU A 82 2.51 -9.90 3.83
C LEU A 82 1.18 -9.34 3.37
N VAL A 83 0.84 -9.51 2.09
CA VAL A 83 -0.49 -9.13 1.57
C VAL A 83 -1.61 -9.88 2.29
N TYR A 84 -1.45 -11.19 2.54
CA TYR A 84 -2.43 -11.97 3.29
C TYR A 84 -2.60 -11.44 4.72
N GLU A 85 -1.49 -11.27 5.43
CA GLU A 85 -1.45 -10.80 6.81
C GLU A 85 -2.00 -9.37 6.96
N ALA A 86 -1.65 -8.47 6.03
CA ALA A 86 -2.18 -7.12 6.02
C ALA A 86 -3.71 -7.11 5.86
N ARG A 87 -4.25 -7.93 4.94
CA ARG A 87 -5.71 -8.02 4.74
C ARG A 87 -6.42 -8.54 5.99
N GLU A 88 -5.87 -9.54 6.67
CA GLU A 88 -6.43 -10.07 7.91
C GLU A 88 -6.40 -9.03 9.03
N ASN A 89 -5.23 -8.43 9.28
CA ASN A 89 -5.08 -7.41 10.33
C ASN A 89 -5.95 -6.19 10.07
N LEU A 90 -6.06 -5.73 8.83
CA LEU A 90 -6.91 -4.59 8.46
C LEU A 90 -8.39 -4.91 8.71
N ALA A 91 -8.85 -6.12 8.37
CA ALA A 91 -10.22 -6.52 8.64
C ALA A 91 -10.51 -6.61 10.15
N GLU A 92 -9.59 -7.17 10.93
CA GLU A 92 -9.71 -7.26 12.39
C GLU A 92 -9.68 -5.88 13.06
N ALA A 93 -8.84 -4.96 12.55
CA ALA A 93 -8.73 -3.60 13.04
C ALA A 93 -9.90 -2.68 12.62
N GLY A 94 -10.84 -3.16 11.79
CA GLY A 94 -12.02 -2.39 11.38
C GLY A 94 -11.92 -1.68 10.02
N TYR A 95 -10.89 -1.99 9.22
CA TYR A 95 -10.62 -1.39 7.90
C TYR A 95 -10.68 -2.40 6.74
N PRO A 96 -11.75 -3.21 6.62
CA PRO A 96 -11.82 -4.27 5.60
C PRO A 96 -11.91 -3.75 4.16
N GLU A 97 -12.16 -2.46 3.97
CA GLU A 97 -12.31 -1.84 2.65
C GLU A 97 -10.99 -1.31 2.06
N VAL A 98 -9.91 -1.29 2.85
CA VAL A 98 -8.57 -1.01 2.33
C VAL A 98 -8.18 -2.10 1.35
N LEU A 99 -7.84 -1.69 0.12
CA LEU A 99 -7.39 -2.65 -0.89
C LEU A 99 -5.90 -2.90 -0.70
N VAL A 100 -5.52 -4.17 -0.48
CA VAL A 100 -4.11 -4.58 -0.46
C VAL A 100 -3.87 -5.58 -1.59
N ASP A 101 -2.82 -5.44 -2.40
CA ASP A 101 -2.49 -6.41 -3.46
C ASP A 101 -0.99 -6.75 -3.55
N CYS A 102 -0.69 -7.89 -4.16
CA CYS A 102 0.67 -8.38 -4.40
C CYS A 102 1.19 -7.81 -5.72
N ARG A 103 2.14 -6.86 -5.63
CA ARG A 103 2.72 -6.15 -6.77
C ARG A 103 4.16 -5.76 -6.50
N ASP A 104 4.96 -5.65 -7.57
CA ASP A 104 6.24 -4.96 -7.52
C ASP A 104 5.99 -3.45 -7.36
N GLY A 105 6.40 -2.93 -6.20
CA GLY A 105 6.24 -1.52 -5.85
C GLY A 105 6.93 -0.56 -6.81
N ALA A 106 7.94 -1.00 -7.56
CA ALA A 106 8.67 -0.15 -8.49
C ALA A 106 7.80 0.29 -9.68
N ASN A 107 6.74 -0.48 -9.96
CA ASN A 107 5.76 -0.21 -11.01
C ASN A 107 4.52 0.53 -10.50
N GLY A 108 4.43 0.79 -9.20
CA GLY A 108 3.25 1.37 -8.56
C GLY A 108 1.99 0.51 -8.72
N PHE A 109 0.83 1.17 -8.78
CA PHE A 109 -0.45 0.51 -8.96
C PHE A 109 -1.37 1.32 -9.89
N PRO A 110 -1.12 1.26 -11.21
CA PRO A 110 -1.72 2.15 -12.19
C PRO A 110 -3.24 1.97 -12.37
N GLU A 111 -3.80 0.83 -11.97
CA GLU A 111 -5.23 0.53 -12.11
C GLU A 111 -6.13 1.45 -11.27
N TYR A 112 -5.58 2.09 -10.23
CA TYR A 112 -6.28 3.04 -9.35
C TYR A 112 -5.67 4.45 -9.38
N ALA A 113 -4.63 4.66 -10.18
CA ALA A 113 -4.05 5.98 -10.40
C ALA A 113 -5.04 6.92 -11.13
N PRO A 114 -4.92 8.25 -10.97
CA PRO A 114 -3.88 8.97 -10.22
C PRO A 114 -4.12 8.99 -8.70
N TYR A 115 -3.05 9.24 -7.93
CA TYR A 115 -3.08 9.34 -6.47
C TYR A 115 -2.74 10.75 -5.99
N ASP A 116 -3.52 11.26 -5.04
CA ASP A 116 -3.20 12.50 -4.34
C ASP A 116 -1.97 12.33 -3.44
N ARG A 117 -1.78 11.14 -2.87
CA ARG A 117 -0.67 10.82 -1.99
C ARG A 117 -0.09 9.44 -2.30
N ILE A 118 1.23 9.35 -2.36
CA ILE A 118 1.93 8.07 -2.40
C ILE A 118 2.93 8.02 -1.26
N LEU A 119 2.89 6.96 -0.47
CA LEU A 119 3.86 6.68 0.58
C LEU A 119 4.62 5.41 0.24
N LEU A 120 5.94 5.50 0.07
CA LEU A 120 6.81 4.34 -0.11
C LEU A 120 7.60 4.08 1.18
N GLU A 121 7.33 2.95 1.83
CA GLU A 121 7.95 2.54 3.11
C GLU A 121 9.22 1.69 2.93
N ALA A 122 9.99 1.96 1.88
CA ALA A 122 11.28 1.34 1.64
C ALA A 122 12.25 2.34 0.99
N ALA A 123 13.54 2.17 1.24
CA ALA A 123 14.57 3.06 0.72
C ALA A 123 14.92 2.73 -0.74
N ALA A 124 14.99 3.75 -1.59
CA ALA A 124 15.58 3.63 -2.93
C ALA A 124 16.63 4.71 -3.16
N VAL A 125 17.53 4.48 -4.13
CA VAL A 125 18.57 5.47 -4.49
C VAL A 125 18.01 6.57 -5.38
N ASN A 126 17.02 6.25 -6.21
CA ASN A 126 16.29 7.20 -7.05
C ASN A 126 14.78 6.98 -6.85
N PRO A 127 13.94 8.02 -6.95
CA PRO A 127 12.50 7.85 -6.94
C PRO A 127 12.05 6.95 -8.10
N PRO A 128 11.23 5.91 -7.86
CA PRO A 128 10.67 5.11 -8.95
C PRO A 128 9.80 5.98 -9.85
N ARG A 129 10.17 6.07 -11.13
CA ARG A 129 9.47 6.93 -12.10
C ARG A 129 7.98 6.60 -12.19
N ALA A 130 7.62 5.31 -12.14
CA ALA A 130 6.22 4.90 -12.21
C ALA A 130 5.37 5.45 -11.05
N LEU A 131 5.95 5.66 -9.86
CA LEU A 131 5.23 6.26 -8.74
C LEU A 131 5.02 7.76 -8.99
N VAL A 132 6.04 8.47 -9.48
CA VAL A 132 5.93 9.90 -9.82
C VAL A 132 4.90 10.11 -10.94
N ASP A 133 4.94 9.28 -11.99
CA ASP A 133 4.01 9.33 -13.12
C ASP A 133 2.55 8.99 -12.71
N GLN A 134 2.33 8.40 -11.53
CA GLN A 134 1.01 8.06 -10.98
C GLN A 134 0.47 9.11 -9.99
N LEU A 135 1.20 10.19 -9.72
CA LEU A 135 0.70 11.29 -8.92
C LEU A 135 -0.36 12.11 -9.67
N ALA A 136 -1.40 12.53 -8.95
CA ALA A 136 -2.34 13.54 -9.40
C ALA A 136 -1.68 14.93 -9.45
N ASP A 137 -2.32 15.87 -10.14
CA ASP A 137 -1.93 17.28 -10.08
C ASP A 137 -1.96 17.78 -8.63
N GLY A 138 -0.84 18.31 -8.14
CA GLY A 138 -0.70 18.73 -6.74
C GLY A 138 -0.54 17.57 -5.73
N GLY A 139 -0.47 16.33 -6.22
CA GLY A 139 -0.17 15.18 -5.39
C GLY A 139 1.29 15.15 -4.93
N ARG A 140 1.64 14.26 -4.00
CA ARG A 140 3.03 14.09 -3.55
C ARG A 140 3.40 12.65 -3.22
N LEU A 141 4.65 12.32 -3.50
CA LEU A 141 5.30 11.08 -3.07
C LEU A 141 6.20 11.36 -1.88
N ILE A 142 6.01 10.63 -0.79
CA ILE A 142 6.94 10.58 0.35
C ILE A 142 7.66 9.25 0.37
N MET A 143 8.99 9.29 0.47
CA MET A 143 9.80 8.08 0.58
C MET A 143 11.14 8.33 1.31
N PRO A 144 11.72 7.29 1.92
CA PRO A 144 13.15 7.26 2.24
C PRO A 144 13.97 7.24 0.93
N LEU A 145 14.79 8.26 0.72
CA LEU A 145 15.67 8.36 -0.46
C LEU A 145 17.13 8.36 -0.02
N GLY A 146 17.94 7.52 -0.65
CA GLY A 146 19.38 7.40 -0.42
C GLY A 146 19.85 5.96 -0.21
N ALA A 147 21.17 5.80 -0.06
CA ALA A 147 21.81 4.51 0.20
C ALA A 147 22.29 4.42 1.65
N ARG A 148 23.54 4.87 1.91
CA ARG A 148 24.15 4.87 3.25
C ARG A 148 23.55 5.92 4.17
N GLU A 149 23.33 7.11 3.61
CA GLU A 149 22.62 8.21 4.28
C GLU A 149 21.28 8.33 3.56
N GLN A 150 20.20 8.32 4.33
CA GLN A 150 18.83 8.38 3.83
C GLN A 150 18.10 9.56 4.46
N SER A 151 17.26 10.21 3.68
CA SER A 151 16.31 11.21 4.15
C SER A 151 14.89 10.83 3.77
N ILE A 152 13.92 11.15 4.62
CA ILE A 152 12.53 11.28 4.19
C ILE A 152 12.52 12.43 3.20
N THR A 153 11.96 12.20 2.02
CA THR A 153 12.00 13.13 0.90
C THR A 153 10.62 13.26 0.28
N ARG A 154 10.21 14.49 -0.02
CA ARG A 154 9.04 14.79 -0.86
C ARG A 154 9.46 14.86 -2.31
N ILE A 155 8.67 14.24 -3.17
CA ILE A 155 8.77 14.36 -4.61
C ILE A 155 7.41 14.82 -5.14
N ASP A 156 7.40 15.93 -5.86
CA ASP A 156 6.21 16.53 -6.48
C ASP A 156 6.06 16.03 -7.95
N PRO A 157 4.89 16.21 -8.61
CA PRO A 157 4.61 15.60 -9.92
C PRO A 157 5.48 16.15 -11.06
N ASP A 158 6.03 17.36 -10.91
CA ASP A 158 6.99 17.98 -11.82
C ASP A 158 8.43 17.47 -11.62
N GLY A 159 8.64 16.61 -10.62
CA GLY A 159 9.92 16.04 -10.26
C GLY A 159 10.75 16.90 -9.29
N GLU A 160 10.19 17.96 -8.69
CA GLU A 160 10.86 18.66 -7.60
C GLU A 160 11.08 17.71 -6.41
N VAL A 161 12.29 17.77 -5.82
CA VAL A 161 12.73 16.87 -4.75
C VAL A 161 13.16 17.70 -3.53
N GLU A 162 12.49 17.50 -2.40
CA GLU A 162 12.76 18.20 -1.15
C GLU A 162 13.06 17.23 0.01
N PRO A 163 14.31 17.19 0.52
CA PRO A 163 14.65 16.42 1.73
C PRO A 163 14.07 17.04 3.00
N LEU A 164 13.43 16.23 3.83
CA LEU A 164 12.71 16.65 5.04
C LEU A 164 13.35 16.17 6.36
N GLY A 165 14.38 15.31 6.28
CA GLY A 165 15.20 14.92 7.43
C GLY A 165 15.61 13.45 7.43
N GLY A 166 16.62 13.09 8.24
CA GLY A 166 17.24 11.77 8.23
C GLY A 166 16.30 10.62 8.66
N CYS A 167 16.52 9.43 8.08
CA CYS A 167 15.81 8.19 8.41
C CYS A 167 16.68 6.94 8.15
N ALA A 168 16.14 5.76 8.46
CA ALA A 168 16.78 4.47 8.18
C ALA A 168 15.73 3.38 7.88
N PHE A 169 15.61 3.01 6.61
CA PHE A 169 14.71 1.99 6.09
C PHE A 169 15.48 0.90 5.36
N GLY A 170 14.87 -0.29 5.28
CA GLY A 170 15.37 -1.37 4.43
C GLY A 170 15.25 -0.99 2.95
N PRO A 171 16.04 -1.62 2.06
CA PRO A 171 15.97 -1.33 0.64
C PRO A 171 14.62 -1.75 0.06
N MET A 172 14.16 -1.02 -0.94
CA MET A 172 13.07 -1.43 -1.80
C MET A 172 13.53 -2.63 -2.63
N LEU A 173 12.85 -3.75 -2.48
CA LEU A 173 13.08 -4.96 -3.26
C LEU A 173 12.26 -4.91 -4.55
N VAL A 174 12.81 -5.50 -5.61
CA VAL A 174 12.08 -5.73 -6.88
C VAL A 174 11.76 -7.21 -7.07
N GLU A 175 10.96 -7.54 -8.09
CA GLU A 175 10.61 -8.91 -8.40
C GLU A 175 11.87 -9.79 -8.55
N GLY A 176 11.89 -10.93 -7.85
CA GLY A 176 13.02 -11.86 -7.82
C GLY A 176 14.04 -11.63 -6.70
N GLU A 177 13.98 -10.52 -5.97
CA GLU A 177 14.86 -10.24 -4.82
C GLU A 177 14.28 -10.68 -3.47
N GLN A 178 13.04 -11.18 -3.47
CA GLN A 178 12.32 -11.59 -2.26
C GLN A 178 12.57 -13.06 -1.92
N ALA A 179 12.59 -13.37 -0.64
CA ALA A 179 12.55 -14.74 -0.16
C ALA A 179 11.08 -15.18 -0.04
N ASP A 180 10.47 -15.72 -1.11
CA ASP A 180 9.05 -16.10 -1.07
C ASP A 180 8.76 -17.57 -1.40
N THR A 181 7.79 -18.13 -0.66
CA THR A 181 7.18 -19.45 -0.89
C THR A 181 5.83 -19.25 -1.58
N VAL A 182 5.49 -20.10 -2.55
CA VAL A 182 4.29 -19.96 -3.39
C VAL A 182 3.00 -20.14 -2.57
N GLU A 183 2.25 -19.05 -2.35
CA GLU A 183 0.86 -19.10 -1.83
C GLU A 183 -0.13 -18.49 -2.84
N ARG A 184 -1.43 -18.27 -2.54
CA ARG A 184 -2.52 -18.03 -3.54
C ARG A 184 -2.85 -16.52 -3.76
N ASN A 185 -3.10 -16.08 -5.00
CA ASN A 185 -3.04 -14.66 -5.42
C ASN A 185 -4.32 -13.80 -5.40
N ARG A 186 -5.53 -14.33 -5.11
CA ARG A 186 -6.78 -13.55 -5.33
C ARG A 186 -7.48 -13.18 -4.04
N THR A 187 -7.95 -11.93 -3.96
CA THR A 187 -8.87 -11.48 -2.90
C THR A 187 -10.26 -12.12 -3.05
N ARG A 188 -11.05 -12.12 -1.97
CA ARG A 188 -12.50 -12.47 -2.05
C ARG A 188 -13.31 -11.46 -2.89
N ARG A 189 -12.89 -10.19 -2.92
CA ARG A 189 -13.51 -9.14 -3.74
C ARG A 189 -13.26 -9.37 -5.22
N GLU A 190 -12.01 -9.61 -5.61
CA GLU A 190 -11.65 -9.98 -6.99
C GLU A 190 -12.28 -11.30 -7.38
N ASP A 191 -12.31 -12.31 -6.51
CA ASP A 191 -13.02 -13.56 -6.81
C ASP A 191 -14.52 -13.31 -7.09
N ARG A 192 -15.14 -12.38 -6.36
CA ARG A 192 -16.54 -11.99 -6.59
C ARG A 192 -16.70 -11.19 -7.88
N GLU A 193 -15.87 -10.19 -8.13
CA GLU A 193 -15.89 -9.36 -9.33
C GLU A 193 -15.58 -10.19 -10.60
N PHE A 194 -14.66 -11.16 -10.53
CA PHE A 194 -14.37 -12.10 -11.60
C PHE A 194 -15.51 -13.11 -11.79
N ALA A 195 -16.09 -13.67 -10.73
CA ALA A 195 -17.24 -14.57 -10.84
C ALA A 195 -18.45 -13.86 -11.47
N GLU A 196 -18.69 -12.60 -11.11
CA GLU A 196 -19.74 -11.77 -11.71
C GLU A 196 -19.47 -11.48 -13.19
N ARG A 197 -18.20 -11.21 -13.55
CA ARG A 197 -17.78 -11.02 -14.95
C ARG A 197 -17.90 -12.30 -15.79
N ASP A 198 -17.54 -13.45 -15.24
CA ASP A 198 -17.66 -14.75 -15.92
C ASP A 198 -19.13 -15.18 -16.08
N ALA A 199 -19.97 -14.90 -15.08
CA ALA A 199 -21.41 -15.10 -15.16
C ALA A 199 -22.07 -14.21 -16.21
N ARG A 200 -21.62 -12.96 -16.40
CA ARG A 200 -22.08 -12.07 -17.48
C ARG A 200 -21.63 -12.56 -18.87
N ARG A 201 -20.40 -13.07 -19.00
CA ARG A 201 -19.91 -13.67 -20.27
C ARG A 201 -20.72 -14.88 -20.72
N ARG A 202 -21.19 -15.71 -19.78
CA ARG A 202 -22.01 -16.89 -20.08
C ARG A 202 -23.44 -16.56 -20.52
N ARG A 203 -23.95 -15.35 -20.22
CA ARG A 203 -25.30 -14.92 -20.59
C ARG A 203 -25.39 -14.14 -21.91
N GLY A 204 -24.27 -13.96 -22.62
CA GLY A 204 -24.19 -13.14 -23.84
C GLY A 204 -24.20 -13.92 -25.17
N TRP A 205 -24.44 -15.23 -25.17
CA TRP A 205 -24.38 -16.08 -26.38
C TRP A 205 -25.73 -16.70 -26.80
N GLU A 206 -26.85 -16.24 -26.25
CA GLU A 206 -28.18 -16.65 -26.70
C GLU A 206 -28.96 -15.42 -27.17
N LEU A 207 -29.50 -15.51 -28.39
CA LEU A 207 -30.06 -14.47 -29.29
C LEU A 207 -28.99 -13.93 -30.26
N ASP A 208 -28.95 -14.35 -31.52
CA ASP A 208 -30.05 -14.22 -32.48
C ASP A 208 -30.33 -15.44 -33.37
N TRP A 209 -31.55 -15.40 -33.89
CA TRP A 209 -32.35 -16.45 -34.48
C TRP A 209 -32.00 -16.84 -35.93
N ILE A 210 -32.29 -18.11 -36.20
CA ILE A 210 -32.81 -18.72 -37.43
C ILE A 210 -33.32 -17.72 -38.48
N ASP A 211 -32.85 -17.87 -39.73
CA ASP A 211 -33.67 -17.60 -40.91
C ASP A 211 -33.75 -18.87 -41.76
N TRP A 212 -34.99 -19.24 -42.09
CA TRP A 212 -35.37 -20.28 -43.04
C TRP A 212 -35.41 -19.66 -44.44
N ASP A 213 -34.74 -20.28 -45.41
CA ASP A 213 -35.22 -20.51 -46.78
C ASP A 213 -34.37 -21.60 -47.48
#